data_AF-A0A1B6ANK1-F1
#
_entry.id   AF-A0A1B6ANK1-F1
#
_cell.length_a   1.000
_cell.length_b   1.000
_cell.length_c   1.000
_cell.angle_alpha   90.00
_cell.angle_beta   90.00
_cell.angle_gamma   90.00
#
_symmetry.space_group_name_H-M   'P 1'
#
loop_
_entity.id
_entity.type
_entity.pdbx_description
1 polymer ?
#
loop_
_entity_poly.entity_id
_entity_poly.type
_entity_poly.pdbx_seq_one_letter_code
_entity_poly.pdbx_strand_id
1 'polypeptide(L)'
;MHNPSAADARDVLKATSRTFFLPIDDLPPGLRETVMAAYLTHRAIDEIEDHPELEDQAKDWLLSTLSAGIRAAVGGEDFMACFGDAARQLPEVTLRLDEWLALAPADIAPRVWETTASMAERMASWARSHWRIRTPADLCRYTFDVAGSIGLLLCDVHAWYDGTIAPRAEAVAFGRGLQSVNIALDVDKDRARGQRFLPDGWGTPDLLSFARVQLARGRSYQNALPPGGPAHAFTRIPLELAWASLRVIEDSGRRLTRPEVEEIVAKARAGV
;
A
#
# COMPACT_ATOMS: atom_id res chain seq x y z
N MET A 1 2.15 19.82 -16.97
CA MET A 1 1.68 18.48 -16.55
C MET A 1 1.17 17.74 -17.77
N HIS A 2 1.85 16.67 -18.14
CA HIS A 2 1.29 15.68 -19.06
C HIS A 2 0.28 14.87 -18.25
N ASN A 3 -1.01 14.93 -18.56
CA ASN A 3 -1.98 14.07 -17.87
C ASN A 3 -1.85 12.67 -18.48
N PRO A 4 -1.47 11.64 -17.71
CA PRO A 4 -1.40 10.29 -18.24
C PRO A 4 -2.80 9.86 -18.68
N SER A 5 -2.87 9.12 -19.78
CA SER A 5 -4.15 8.50 -20.13
C SER A 5 -4.48 7.42 -19.08
N ALA A 6 -5.76 7.21 -18.79
CA ALA A 6 -6.18 6.13 -17.89
C ALA A 6 -5.70 4.74 -18.37
N ALA A 7 -5.47 4.56 -19.68
CA ALA A 7 -4.93 3.33 -20.25
C ALA A 7 -3.46 3.11 -19.88
N ASP A 8 -2.65 4.16 -19.93
CA ASP A 8 -1.23 4.13 -19.58
C ASP A 8 -1.01 3.88 -18.08
N ALA A 9 -1.75 4.58 -17.21
CA ALA A 9 -1.75 4.31 -15.77
C ALA A 9 -2.13 2.85 -15.44
N ARG A 10 -3.08 2.29 -16.18
CA ARG A 10 -3.50 0.89 -16.05
C ARG A 10 -2.40 -0.09 -16.47
N ASP A 11 -1.64 0.22 -17.52
CA ASP A 11 -0.53 -0.62 -17.96
C ASP A 11 0.63 -0.61 -16.95
N VAL A 12 0.95 0.56 -16.37
CA VAL A 12 1.91 0.67 -15.26
C VAL A 12 1.43 -0.10 -14.03
N LEU A 13 0.15 0.02 -13.66
CA LEU A 13 -0.45 -0.76 -12.57
C LEU A 13 -0.30 -2.27 -12.80
N LYS A 14 -0.57 -2.74 -14.03
CA LYS A 14 -0.44 -4.15 -14.41
C LYS A 14 1.00 -4.64 -14.31
N ALA A 15 1.96 -3.82 -14.71
CA ALA A 15 3.37 -4.15 -14.67
C ALA A 15 3.92 -4.21 -13.23
N THR A 16 3.38 -3.39 -12.33
CA THR A 16 3.90 -3.21 -10.97
C THR A 16 3.12 -3.95 -9.88
N SER A 17 1.89 -4.41 -10.16
CA SER A 17 1.04 -5.09 -9.18
C SER A 17 0.46 -6.41 -9.67
N ARG A 18 0.88 -7.52 -9.05
CA ARG A 18 0.23 -8.82 -9.28
C ARG A 18 -1.03 -9.01 -8.43
N THR A 19 -1.02 -8.48 -7.21
CA THR A 19 -2.08 -8.65 -6.21
C THR A 19 -3.22 -7.67 -6.41
N PHE A 20 -2.91 -6.39 -6.71
CA PHE A 20 -3.90 -5.32 -6.73
C PHE A 20 -4.37 -4.93 -8.13
N PHE A 21 -3.69 -5.34 -9.21
CA PHE A 21 -4.14 -4.99 -10.56
C PHE A 21 -5.58 -5.43 -10.83
N LEU A 22 -5.90 -6.71 -10.66
CA LEU A 22 -7.24 -7.23 -10.93
C LEU A 22 -8.35 -6.61 -10.06
N PRO A 23 -8.23 -6.54 -8.71
CA PRO A 23 -9.29 -5.92 -7.91
C PRO A 23 -9.47 -4.43 -8.20
N ILE A 24 -8.42 -3.71 -8.62
CA ILE A 24 -8.55 -2.31 -9.04
C ILE A 24 -9.21 -2.23 -10.42
N ASP A 25 -8.78 -3.05 -11.37
CA ASP A 25 -9.26 -3.02 -12.75
C ASP A 25 -10.76 -3.36 -12.86
N ASP A 26 -11.24 -4.26 -12.00
CA ASP A 26 -12.64 -4.67 -11.90
C ASP A 26 -13.54 -3.57 -11.27
N LEU A 27 -12.99 -2.47 -10.76
CA LEU A 27 -13.77 -1.37 -10.19
C LEU A 27 -14.52 -0.56 -11.28
N PRO A 28 -15.69 0.02 -10.93
CA PRO A 28 -16.40 0.90 -11.83
C PRO A 28 -15.63 2.20 -12.12
N PRO A 29 -15.93 2.88 -13.24
CA PRO A 29 -15.33 4.18 -13.57
C PRO A 29 -15.53 5.21 -12.46
N GLY A 30 -14.58 6.15 -12.32
CA GLY A 30 -14.47 7.09 -11.22
C GLY A 30 -13.76 6.47 -10.02
N LEU A 31 -14.29 5.36 -9.51
CA LEU A 31 -13.69 4.64 -8.38
C LEU A 31 -12.36 3.98 -8.78
N ARG A 32 -12.31 3.34 -9.95
CA ARG A 32 -11.09 2.71 -10.47
C ARG A 32 -9.94 3.70 -10.58
N GLU A 33 -10.17 4.86 -11.20
CA GLU A 33 -9.16 5.90 -11.39
C GLU A 33 -8.68 6.45 -10.04
N THR A 34 -9.59 6.62 -9.07
CA THR A 34 -9.26 7.05 -7.70
C THR A 34 -8.37 6.05 -6.97
N VAL A 35 -8.75 4.76 -6.98
CA VAL A 35 -7.99 3.71 -6.30
C VAL A 35 -6.68 3.41 -7.02
N MET A 36 -6.65 3.52 -8.35
CA MET A 36 -5.42 3.41 -9.16
C MET A 36 -4.46 4.56 -8.85
N ALA A 37 -4.95 5.81 -8.75
CA ALA A 37 -4.16 6.96 -8.33
C ALA A 37 -3.55 6.75 -6.94
N ALA A 38 -4.38 6.33 -5.97
CA ALA A 38 -3.91 6.00 -4.63
C ALA A 38 -2.85 4.88 -4.64
N TYR A 39 -3.06 3.82 -5.43
CA TYR A 39 -2.09 2.74 -5.53
C TYR A 39 -0.75 3.19 -6.11
N LEU A 40 -0.75 3.88 -7.25
CA LEU A 40 0.47 4.30 -7.94
C LEU A 40 1.26 5.35 -7.14
N THR A 41 0.57 6.29 -6.49
CA THR A 41 1.23 7.27 -5.61
C THR A 41 1.83 6.63 -4.36
N HIS A 42 1.19 5.62 -3.77
CA HIS A 42 1.79 4.86 -2.66
C HIS A 42 2.93 3.96 -3.14
N ARG A 43 2.81 3.35 -4.32
CA ARG A 43 3.89 2.56 -4.92
C ARG A 43 5.14 3.40 -5.20
N ALA A 44 4.96 4.65 -5.62
CA ALA A 44 6.06 5.58 -5.83
C ALA A 44 6.86 5.88 -4.55
N ILE A 45 6.19 6.05 -3.40
CA ILE A 45 6.90 6.28 -2.12
C ILE A 45 7.52 4.98 -1.57
N ASP A 46 6.87 3.83 -1.79
CA ASP A 46 7.44 2.50 -1.47
C ASP A 46 8.74 2.24 -2.26
N GLU A 47 8.78 2.63 -3.54
CA GLU A 47 9.98 2.48 -4.38
C GLU A 47 11.20 3.23 -3.84
N ILE A 48 10.99 4.34 -3.12
CA ILE A 48 12.05 5.06 -2.42
C ILE A 48 12.42 4.34 -1.12
N GLU A 49 11.43 3.95 -0.31
CA GLU A 49 11.66 3.25 0.97
C GLU A 49 12.45 1.95 0.77
N ASP A 50 12.07 1.17 -0.25
CA ASP A 50 12.61 -0.15 -0.58
C ASP A 50 13.85 -0.09 -1.49
N HIS A 51 14.28 1.11 -1.92
CA HIS A 51 15.39 1.22 -2.86
C HIS A 51 16.67 0.61 -2.25
N PRO A 52 17.30 -0.39 -2.90
CA PRO A 52 18.40 -1.15 -2.32
C PRO A 52 19.72 -0.37 -2.25
N GLU A 53 19.91 0.61 -3.13
CA GLU A 53 21.16 1.39 -3.24
C GLU A 53 21.08 2.77 -2.58
N LEU A 54 19.89 3.21 -2.13
CA LEU A 54 19.76 4.50 -1.47
C LEU A 54 20.07 4.35 0.02
N GLU A 55 20.92 5.23 0.53
CA GLU A 55 21.16 5.37 1.97
C GLU A 55 19.95 6.00 2.68
N ASP A 56 19.83 5.75 3.97
CA ASP A 56 18.69 6.19 4.78
C ASP A 56 18.54 7.73 4.79
N GLN A 57 19.64 8.47 4.70
CA GLN A 57 19.62 9.93 4.56
C GLN A 57 19.02 10.38 3.22
N ALA A 58 19.31 9.67 2.13
CA ALA A 58 18.74 9.96 0.82
C ALA A 58 17.24 9.62 0.79
N LYS A 59 16.85 8.50 1.40
CA LYS A 59 15.43 8.11 1.56
C LYS A 59 14.65 9.15 2.35
N ASP A 60 15.18 9.56 3.51
CA ASP A 60 14.64 10.65 4.33
C ASP A 60 14.43 11.93 3.51
N TRP A 61 15.50 12.41 2.87
CA TRP A 61 15.43 13.64 2.07
C TRP A 61 14.42 13.55 0.93
N LEU A 62 14.40 12.47 0.15
CA LEU A 62 13.46 12.28 -0.96
C LEU A 62 12.00 12.25 -0.46
N LEU A 63 11.72 11.45 0.58
CA LEU A 63 10.37 11.27 1.11
C LEU A 63 9.84 12.54 1.79
N SER A 64 10.66 13.24 2.57
CA SER A 64 10.26 14.53 3.16
C SER A 64 10.09 15.61 2.10
N THR A 65 10.93 15.62 1.05
CA THR A 65 10.77 16.54 -0.09
C THR A 65 9.49 16.26 -0.85
N LEU A 66 9.15 14.99 -1.10
CA LEU A 66 7.86 14.60 -1.68
C LEU A 66 6.69 15.04 -0.80
N SER A 67 6.75 14.78 0.51
CA SER A 67 5.69 15.18 1.41
C SER A 67 5.44 16.68 1.36
N ALA A 68 6.50 17.48 1.48
CA ALA A 68 6.42 18.93 1.39
C ALA A 68 5.91 19.38 0.02
N GLY A 69 6.45 18.77 -1.06
CA GLY A 69 6.08 19.00 -2.44
C GLY A 69 4.59 18.77 -2.67
N ILE A 70 4.05 17.61 -2.29
CA ILE A 70 2.61 17.29 -2.45
C ILE A 70 1.73 18.26 -1.64
N ARG A 71 2.15 18.63 -0.42
CA ARG A 71 1.43 19.59 0.42
C ARG A 71 1.43 21.01 -0.16
N ALA A 72 2.51 21.40 -0.84
CA ALA A 72 2.66 22.70 -1.47
C ALA A 72 2.06 22.75 -2.89
N ALA A 73 2.21 21.67 -3.66
CA ALA A 73 1.83 21.50 -5.06
C ALA A 73 0.32 21.36 -5.28
N VAL A 74 -0.49 21.46 -4.21
CA VAL A 74 -1.86 21.99 -4.30
C VAL A 74 -1.88 23.34 -5.08
N GLY A 75 -0.74 24.02 -5.22
CA GLY A 75 -0.51 25.22 -6.04
C GLY A 75 0.25 25.08 -7.37
N GLY A 76 0.67 23.88 -7.83
CA GLY A 76 1.22 23.70 -9.20
C GLY A 76 2.73 23.87 -9.41
N GLU A 77 3.57 23.69 -8.38
CA GLU A 77 5.04 23.64 -8.53
C GLU A 77 5.56 22.22 -8.83
N ASP A 78 6.55 22.12 -9.72
CA ASP A 78 7.21 20.86 -10.09
C ASP A 78 8.21 20.44 -9.01
N PHE A 79 7.73 19.73 -7.98
CA PHE A 79 8.59 19.19 -6.92
C PHE A 79 9.50 18.05 -7.41
N MET A 80 9.24 17.45 -8.58
CA MET A 80 10.12 16.42 -9.15
C MET A 80 11.46 17.02 -9.59
N ALA A 81 11.48 18.30 -9.98
CA ALA A 81 12.71 19.04 -10.24
C ALA A 81 13.66 19.09 -9.03
N CYS A 82 13.13 18.98 -7.81
CA CYS A 82 13.95 18.99 -6.59
C CYS A 82 14.82 17.74 -6.43
N PHE A 83 14.53 16.64 -7.13
CA PHE A 83 15.27 15.39 -6.99
C PHE A 83 16.66 15.39 -7.63
N GLY A 84 16.96 16.33 -8.53
CA GLY A 84 18.29 16.47 -9.13
C GLY A 84 18.84 15.15 -9.68
N ASP A 85 20.08 14.80 -9.31
CA ASP A 85 20.74 13.56 -9.75
C ASP A 85 20.11 12.28 -9.19
N ALA A 86 19.42 12.36 -8.04
CA ALA A 86 18.77 11.20 -7.43
C ALA A 86 17.65 10.65 -8.33
N ALA A 87 17.01 11.49 -9.14
CA ALA A 87 16.00 11.09 -10.10
C ALA A 87 16.49 10.01 -11.08
N ARG A 88 17.78 9.96 -11.42
CA ARG A 88 18.32 8.94 -12.35
C ARG A 88 18.27 7.52 -11.81
N GLN A 89 18.17 7.36 -10.50
CA GLN A 89 18.12 6.06 -9.82
C GLN A 89 16.68 5.65 -9.51
N LEU A 90 15.72 6.58 -9.54
CA LEU A 90 14.34 6.31 -9.17
C LEU A 90 13.61 5.53 -10.27
N PRO A 91 12.76 4.55 -9.91
CA PRO A 91 11.98 3.82 -10.91
C PRO A 91 10.89 4.69 -11.53
N GLU A 92 10.33 4.20 -12.64
CA GLU A 92 9.34 4.92 -13.45
C GLU A 92 8.13 5.41 -12.63
N VAL A 93 7.59 4.59 -11.72
CA VAL A 93 6.38 4.97 -10.96
C VAL A 93 6.68 6.18 -10.08
N THR A 94 7.83 6.19 -9.42
CA THR A 94 8.30 7.35 -8.64
C THR A 94 8.49 8.59 -9.50
N LEU A 95 9.10 8.45 -10.68
CA LEU A 95 9.37 9.56 -11.59
C LEU A 95 8.11 10.22 -12.17
N ARG A 96 6.98 9.50 -12.13
CA ARG A 96 5.69 9.94 -12.68
C ARG A 96 4.67 10.23 -11.58
N LEU A 97 5.12 10.53 -10.36
CA LEU A 97 4.23 10.71 -9.20
C LEU A 97 3.19 11.82 -9.42
N ASP A 98 3.57 12.92 -10.07
CA ASP A 98 2.68 14.03 -10.42
C ASP A 98 1.54 13.60 -11.35
N GLU A 99 1.85 12.74 -12.33
CA GLU A 99 0.88 12.14 -13.25
C GLU A 99 -0.17 11.31 -12.48
N TRP A 100 0.28 10.54 -11.48
CA TRP A 100 -0.61 9.71 -10.65
C TRP A 100 -1.48 10.54 -9.70
N LEU A 101 -0.94 11.64 -9.15
CA LEU A 101 -1.72 12.57 -8.33
C LEU A 101 -2.86 13.23 -9.13
N ALA A 102 -2.64 13.46 -10.43
CA ALA A 102 -3.61 14.08 -11.33
C ALA A 102 -4.72 13.12 -11.83
N LEU A 103 -4.57 11.81 -11.60
CA LEU A 103 -5.50 10.79 -12.07
C LEU A 103 -6.80 10.74 -11.24
N ALA A 104 -6.74 11.07 -9.96
CA ALA A 104 -7.91 11.07 -9.09
C ALA A 104 -8.90 12.20 -9.47
N PRO A 105 -10.22 11.96 -9.46
CA PRO A 105 -11.22 13.01 -9.64
C PRO A 105 -11.04 14.16 -8.63
N ALA A 106 -11.25 15.40 -9.09
CA ALA A 106 -10.89 16.61 -8.34
C ALA A 106 -11.57 16.74 -6.96
N ASP A 107 -12.74 16.14 -6.80
CA ASP A 107 -13.53 16.12 -5.56
C ASP A 107 -12.97 15.18 -4.48
N ILE A 108 -12.21 14.15 -4.87
CA ILE A 108 -11.58 13.20 -3.94
C ILE A 108 -10.04 13.24 -3.94
N ALA A 109 -9.43 13.82 -4.99
CA ALA A 109 -7.98 13.96 -5.13
C ALA A 109 -7.27 14.52 -3.88
N PRO A 110 -7.80 15.55 -3.18
CA PRO A 110 -7.17 16.05 -1.96
C PRO A 110 -6.96 14.99 -0.87
N ARG A 111 -7.86 13.99 -0.76
CA ARG A 111 -7.70 12.89 0.22
C ARG A 111 -6.58 11.94 -0.17
N VAL A 112 -6.42 11.68 -1.46
CA VAL A 112 -5.29 10.89 -1.99
C VAL A 112 -3.99 11.63 -1.68
N TRP A 113 -3.90 12.91 -2.05
CA TRP A 113 -2.71 13.73 -1.82
C TRP A 113 -2.32 13.82 -0.35
N GLU A 114 -3.27 14.10 0.53
CA GLU A 114 -3.04 14.18 1.98
C GLU A 114 -2.53 12.85 2.54
N THR A 115 -3.09 11.73 2.07
CA THR A 115 -2.67 10.40 2.50
C THR A 115 -1.26 10.10 2.01
N THR A 116 -0.96 10.29 0.72
CA THR A 116 0.37 10.08 0.14
C THR A 116 1.42 10.93 0.84
N ALA A 117 1.17 12.23 1.01
CA ALA A 117 2.10 13.14 1.68
C ALA A 117 2.34 12.74 3.14
N SER A 118 1.29 12.35 3.85
CA SER A 118 1.40 11.95 5.26
C SER A 118 2.09 10.60 5.40
N MET A 119 1.89 9.66 4.47
CA MET A 119 2.63 8.41 4.42
C MET A 119 4.12 8.65 4.15
N ALA A 120 4.45 9.47 3.14
CA ALA A 120 5.82 9.80 2.79
C ALA A 120 6.60 10.38 3.98
N GLU A 121 6.04 11.36 4.71
CA GLU A 121 6.72 11.93 5.89
C GLU A 121 6.92 10.90 7.01
N ARG A 122 5.96 9.99 7.20
CA ARG A 122 6.12 8.93 8.22
C ARG A 122 7.16 7.90 7.81
N MET A 123 7.23 7.53 6.53
CA MET A 123 8.30 6.69 5.99
C MET A 123 9.67 7.37 6.13
N ALA A 124 9.77 8.69 5.88
CA ALA A 124 10.97 9.47 6.15
C ALA A 124 11.41 9.37 7.62
N SER A 125 10.46 9.48 8.55
CA SER A 125 10.71 9.26 9.98
C SER A 125 11.22 7.85 10.28
N TRP A 126 10.78 6.82 9.55
CA TRP A 126 11.27 5.45 9.73
C TRP A 126 12.68 5.27 9.18
N ALA A 127 13.00 5.87 8.02
CA ALA A 127 14.35 5.94 7.48
C ALA A 127 15.33 6.61 8.45
N ARG A 128 14.97 7.78 9.01
CA ARG A 128 15.76 8.47 10.06
C ARG A 128 16.01 7.62 11.30
N SER A 129 15.10 6.69 11.59
CA SER A 129 15.19 5.79 12.73
C SER A 129 15.89 4.47 12.43
N HIS A 130 16.32 4.23 11.18
CA HIS A 130 16.82 2.94 10.68
C HIS A 130 15.83 1.78 10.92
N TRP A 131 14.53 2.02 10.71
CA TRP A 131 13.43 1.07 10.94
C TRP A 131 13.52 0.30 12.26
N ARG A 132 13.88 0.99 13.36
CA ARG A 132 14.04 0.36 14.67
C ARG A 132 12.69 0.00 15.31
N ILE A 133 12.13 -1.14 14.92
CA ILE A 133 10.93 -1.72 15.53
C ILE A 133 11.34 -2.52 16.77
N ARG A 134 11.17 -1.96 17.98
CA ARG A 134 11.57 -2.63 19.23
C ARG A 134 10.42 -3.29 19.96
N THR A 135 9.24 -2.71 19.86
CA THR A 135 8.05 -3.14 20.60
C THR A 135 6.90 -3.50 19.66
N PRO A 136 5.91 -4.28 20.11
CA PRO A 136 4.68 -4.49 19.35
C PRO A 136 3.94 -3.19 19.03
N ALA A 137 4.10 -2.16 19.86
CA ALA A 137 3.55 -0.83 19.60
C ALA A 137 4.26 -0.15 18.42
N ASP A 138 5.58 -0.29 18.29
CA ASP A 138 6.34 0.19 17.13
C ASP A 138 5.90 -0.52 15.86
N LEU A 139 5.67 -1.84 15.91
CA LEU A 139 5.14 -2.59 14.77
C LEU A 139 3.74 -2.10 14.38
N CYS A 140 2.88 -1.83 15.37
CA CYS A 140 1.56 -1.27 15.13
C CYS A 140 1.64 0.12 14.49
N ARG A 141 2.59 0.97 14.92
CA ARG A 141 2.84 2.28 14.33
C ARG A 141 3.35 2.15 12.90
N TYR A 142 4.39 1.35 12.66
CA TYR A 142 4.95 1.14 11.33
C TYR A 142 3.89 0.64 10.34
N THR A 143 3.19 -0.44 10.70
CA THR A 143 2.13 -1.00 9.85
C THR A 143 0.94 -0.06 9.65
N PHE A 144 0.67 0.85 10.59
CA PHE A 144 -0.30 1.92 10.37
C PHE A 144 0.23 2.94 9.36
N ASP A 145 1.47 3.36 9.54
CA ASP A 145 2.10 4.42 8.75
C ASP A 145 2.18 4.05 7.26
N VAL A 146 2.51 2.79 6.95
CA VAL A 146 2.72 2.31 5.56
C VAL A 146 1.53 1.57 4.93
N ALA A 147 0.56 1.08 5.72
CA ALA A 147 -0.55 0.30 5.17
C ALA A 147 -1.91 0.53 5.84
N GLY A 148 -1.96 0.65 7.16
CA GLY A 148 -3.22 0.84 7.90
C GLY A 148 -3.89 2.17 7.56
N SER A 149 -3.12 3.22 7.29
CA SER A 149 -3.63 4.53 6.85
C SER A 149 -4.30 4.47 5.47
N ILE A 150 -3.87 3.56 4.58
CA ILE A 150 -4.57 3.30 3.30
C ILE A 150 -5.99 2.77 3.57
N GLY A 151 -6.18 1.95 4.61
CA GLY A 151 -7.52 1.51 5.03
C GLY A 151 -8.46 2.67 5.36
N LEU A 152 -7.93 3.75 5.96
CA LEU A 152 -8.70 4.96 6.23
C LEU A 152 -9.03 5.74 4.95
N LEU A 153 -8.07 5.85 4.02
CA LEU A 153 -8.32 6.44 2.71
C LEU A 153 -9.41 5.66 1.95
N LEU A 154 -9.38 4.33 1.97
CA LEU A 154 -10.40 3.49 1.35
C LEU A 154 -11.79 3.75 1.95
N CYS A 155 -11.90 3.94 3.26
CA CYS A 155 -13.17 4.34 3.89
C CYS A 155 -13.69 5.66 3.31
N ASP A 156 -12.82 6.65 3.14
CA ASP A 156 -13.21 7.97 2.61
C ASP A 156 -13.61 7.87 1.13
N VAL A 157 -12.85 7.10 0.34
CA VAL A 157 -13.12 6.86 -1.08
C VAL A 157 -14.44 6.12 -1.29
N HIS A 158 -14.73 5.09 -0.49
CA HIS A 158 -16.00 4.37 -0.59
C HIS A 158 -17.18 5.25 -0.17
N ALA A 159 -17.04 6.03 0.91
CA ALA A 159 -18.07 6.98 1.33
C ALA A 159 -18.33 8.06 0.26
N TRP A 160 -17.28 8.56 -0.39
CA TRP A 160 -17.39 9.52 -1.49
C TRP A 160 -18.10 8.91 -2.71
N TYR A 161 -17.75 7.67 -3.07
CA TYR A 161 -18.23 7.06 -4.30
C TYR A 161 -19.72 6.66 -4.26
N ASP A 162 -20.14 5.95 -3.20
CA ASP A 162 -21.50 5.40 -3.10
C ASP A 162 -22.16 5.57 -1.73
N GLY A 163 -21.55 6.34 -0.82
CA GLY A 163 -22.06 6.54 0.54
C GLY A 163 -21.78 5.39 1.50
N THR A 164 -20.97 4.39 1.11
CA THR A 164 -20.62 3.27 2.01
C THR A 164 -19.88 3.77 3.25
N ILE A 165 -20.47 3.54 4.43
CA ILE A 165 -19.86 3.83 5.72
C ILE A 165 -19.18 2.56 6.22
N ALA A 166 -17.84 2.60 6.26
CA ALA A 166 -17.02 1.46 6.62
C ALA A 166 -16.45 1.58 8.05
N PRO A 167 -16.27 0.47 8.78
CA PRO A 167 -15.70 0.50 10.13
C PRO A 167 -14.20 0.79 10.07
N ARG A 168 -13.83 2.04 10.39
CA ARG A 168 -12.47 2.57 10.21
C ARG A 168 -11.38 1.79 10.98
N ALA A 169 -11.68 1.32 12.19
CA ALA A 169 -10.71 0.58 13.00
C ALA A 169 -10.36 -0.79 12.39
N GLU A 170 -11.35 -1.45 11.78
CA GLU A 170 -11.21 -2.72 11.07
C GLU A 170 -10.55 -2.50 9.70
N ALA A 171 -10.79 -1.36 9.04
CA ALA A 171 -10.10 -0.96 7.82
C ALA A 171 -8.59 -0.77 8.04
N VAL A 172 -8.20 -0.17 9.18
CA VAL A 172 -6.79 -0.11 9.60
C VAL A 172 -6.22 -1.52 9.79
N ALA A 173 -7.00 -2.42 10.41
CA ALA A 173 -6.57 -3.80 10.62
C ALA A 173 -6.44 -4.59 9.30
N PHE A 174 -7.28 -4.30 8.30
CA PHE A 174 -7.16 -4.85 6.96
C PHE A 174 -5.78 -4.52 6.36
N GLY A 175 -5.41 -3.24 6.27
CA GLY A 175 -4.11 -2.83 5.74
C GLY A 175 -2.93 -3.41 6.55
N ARG A 176 -3.03 -3.36 7.88
CA ARG A 176 -2.02 -3.92 8.79
C ARG A 176 -1.85 -5.44 8.62
N GLY A 177 -2.94 -6.17 8.43
CA GLY A 177 -2.91 -7.62 8.22
C GLY A 177 -2.16 -7.98 6.94
N LEU A 178 -2.46 -7.29 5.83
CA LEU A 178 -1.75 -7.45 4.56
C LEU A 178 -0.25 -7.15 4.74
N GLN A 179 0.10 -6.03 5.38
CA GLN A 179 1.50 -5.66 5.59
C GLN A 179 2.25 -6.65 6.48
N SER A 180 1.59 -7.19 7.51
CA SER A 180 2.22 -8.17 8.40
C SER A 180 2.58 -9.47 7.66
N VAL A 181 1.75 -9.90 6.71
CA VAL A 181 2.05 -11.05 5.84
C VAL A 181 3.20 -10.73 4.89
N ASN A 182 3.25 -9.52 4.31
CA ASN A 182 4.37 -9.11 3.47
C ASN A 182 5.70 -9.12 4.25
N ILE A 183 5.73 -8.56 5.45
CA ILE A 183 6.91 -8.60 6.33
C ILE A 183 7.32 -10.05 6.63
N ALA A 184 6.35 -10.94 6.89
CA ALA A 184 6.66 -12.35 7.16
C ALA A 184 7.26 -13.06 5.94
N LEU A 185 6.81 -12.71 4.72
CA LEU A 185 7.33 -13.27 3.48
C LEU A 185 8.76 -12.78 3.17
N ASP A 186 9.07 -11.53 3.48
CA ASP A 186 10.31 -10.85 3.09
C ASP A 186 11.35 -10.72 4.22
N VAL A 187 11.10 -11.30 5.40
CA VAL A 187 11.96 -11.22 6.60
C VAL A 187 13.45 -11.45 6.34
N ASP A 188 13.82 -12.43 5.51
CA ASP A 188 15.22 -12.74 5.21
C ASP A 188 15.84 -11.71 4.26
N LYS A 189 15.07 -11.21 3.30
CA LYS A 189 15.52 -10.14 2.38
C LYS A 189 15.69 -8.83 3.12
N ASP A 190 14.75 -8.50 3.99
CA ASP A 190 14.78 -7.28 4.80
C ASP A 190 16.01 -7.30 5.72
N ARG A 191 16.25 -8.44 6.37
CA ARG A 191 17.45 -8.66 7.20
C ARG A 191 18.73 -8.50 6.40
N ALA A 192 18.80 -9.04 5.18
CA ALA A 192 19.97 -8.93 4.31
C ALA A 192 20.27 -7.47 3.90
N ARG A 193 19.25 -6.60 3.91
CA ARG A 193 19.36 -5.16 3.66
C ARG A 193 19.58 -4.34 4.94
N GLY A 194 19.73 -5.00 6.09
CA GLY A 194 19.92 -4.35 7.39
C GLY A 194 18.64 -3.80 8.03
N GLN A 195 17.47 -4.06 7.43
CA GLN A 195 16.17 -3.67 7.98
C GLN A 195 15.62 -4.77 8.88
N ARG A 196 14.95 -4.37 9.97
CA ARG A 196 14.32 -5.32 10.91
C ARG A 196 12.94 -4.83 11.33
N PHE A 197 11.92 -5.46 10.77
CA PHE A 197 10.52 -5.14 11.05
C PHE A 197 9.89 -5.98 12.17
N LEU A 198 10.71 -6.69 12.95
CA LEU A 198 10.25 -7.52 14.06
C LEU A 198 10.59 -6.86 15.40
N PRO A 199 9.64 -6.77 16.33
CA PRO A 199 9.91 -6.39 17.72
C PRO A 199 11.05 -7.22 18.36
N ASP A 200 11.66 -6.67 19.39
CA ASP A 200 12.68 -7.38 20.16
C ASP A 200 12.08 -8.61 20.85
N GLY A 201 12.76 -9.75 20.71
CA GLY A 201 12.28 -11.05 21.21
C GLY A 201 11.23 -11.74 20.33
N TRP A 202 10.70 -11.10 19.29
CA TRP A 202 9.76 -11.74 18.37
C TRP A 202 10.49 -12.59 17.31
N GLY A 203 9.93 -13.77 17.05
CA GLY A 203 10.22 -14.57 15.88
C GLY A 203 9.10 -14.52 14.84
N THR A 204 9.28 -15.25 13.73
CA THR A 204 8.25 -15.41 12.70
C THR A 204 6.90 -15.92 13.25
N PRO A 205 6.84 -16.88 14.21
CA PRO A 205 5.56 -17.32 14.78
C PRO A 205 4.76 -16.20 15.47
N ASP A 206 5.43 -15.27 16.16
CA ASP A 206 4.78 -14.14 16.82
C ASP A 206 4.16 -13.18 15.78
N LEU A 207 4.91 -12.90 14.71
CA LEU A 207 4.42 -12.08 13.61
C LEU A 207 3.23 -12.72 12.89
N LEU A 208 3.26 -14.04 12.66
CA LEU A 208 2.14 -14.75 12.03
C LEU A 208 0.89 -14.78 12.94
N SER A 209 1.08 -14.91 14.26
CA SER A 209 0.00 -14.76 15.23
C SER A 209 -0.61 -13.37 15.19
N PHE A 210 0.22 -12.32 15.17
CA PHE A 210 -0.23 -10.94 14.99
C PHE A 210 -0.97 -10.73 13.66
N ALA A 211 -0.41 -11.22 12.55
CA ALA A 211 -1.01 -11.13 11.22
C ALA A 211 -2.39 -11.78 11.20
N ARG A 212 -2.55 -12.98 11.79
CA ARG A 212 -3.83 -13.69 11.89
C ARG A 212 -4.90 -12.86 12.58
N VAL A 213 -4.57 -12.22 13.71
CA VAL A 213 -5.52 -11.35 14.44
C VAL A 213 -5.95 -10.17 13.56
N GLN A 214 -5.01 -9.54 12.87
CA GLN A 214 -5.31 -8.37 12.02
C GLN A 214 -6.10 -8.77 10.77
N LEU A 215 -5.78 -9.90 10.13
CA LEU A 215 -6.54 -10.43 9.00
C LEU A 215 -7.96 -10.85 9.39
N ALA A 216 -8.16 -11.37 10.61
CA ALA A 216 -9.50 -11.66 11.12
C ALA A 216 -10.34 -10.38 11.26
N ARG A 217 -9.75 -9.30 11.77
CA ARG A 217 -10.39 -7.97 11.80
C ARG A 217 -10.56 -7.39 10.39
N GLY A 218 -9.63 -7.63 9.48
CA GLY A 218 -9.79 -7.31 8.06
C GLY A 218 -10.95 -8.06 7.40
N ARG A 219 -11.25 -9.29 7.85
CA ARG A 219 -12.46 -10.00 7.44
C ARG A 219 -13.72 -9.35 8.02
N SER A 220 -13.68 -8.89 9.27
CA SER A 220 -14.77 -8.09 9.85
C SER A 220 -15.00 -6.80 9.07
N TYR A 221 -13.94 -6.13 8.60
CA TYR A 221 -14.03 -4.99 7.70
C TYR A 221 -14.79 -5.36 6.42
N GLN A 222 -14.34 -6.39 5.69
CA GLN A 222 -14.99 -6.84 4.46
C GLN A 222 -16.47 -7.19 4.71
N ASN A 223 -16.78 -7.96 5.76
CA ASN A 223 -18.14 -8.40 6.06
C ASN A 223 -19.10 -7.25 6.41
N ALA A 224 -18.57 -6.11 6.84
CA ALA A 224 -19.36 -4.91 7.12
C ALA A 224 -19.65 -4.07 5.85
N LEU A 225 -18.97 -4.34 4.74
CA LEU A 225 -19.20 -3.66 3.46
C LEU A 225 -20.46 -4.21 2.78
N PRO A 226 -21.20 -3.40 1.99
CA PRO A 226 -22.35 -3.86 1.24
C PRO A 226 -22.02 -5.08 0.37
N PRO A 227 -22.70 -6.23 0.57
CA PRO A 227 -22.47 -7.42 -0.25
C PRO A 227 -22.71 -7.13 -1.74
N GLY A 228 -21.80 -7.59 -2.60
CA GLY A 228 -21.84 -7.32 -4.05
C GLY A 228 -21.44 -5.90 -4.44
N GLY A 229 -21.21 -4.99 -3.48
CA GLY A 229 -20.72 -3.64 -3.74
C GLY A 229 -19.24 -3.61 -4.15
N PRO A 230 -18.78 -2.52 -4.79
CA PRO A 230 -17.42 -2.42 -5.32
C PRO A 230 -16.36 -2.51 -4.22
N ALA A 231 -16.60 -1.93 -3.04
CA ALA A 231 -15.71 -2.03 -1.88
C ALA A 231 -15.53 -3.48 -1.40
N HIS A 232 -16.63 -4.23 -1.30
CA HIS A 232 -16.61 -5.63 -0.92
C HIS A 232 -15.87 -6.49 -1.96
N ALA A 233 -16.13 -6.25 -3.26
CA ALA A 233 -15.45 -6.97 -4.34
C ALA A 233 -13.93 -6.71 -4.35
N PHE A 234 -13.52 -5.45 -4.20
CA PHE A 234 -12.12 -5.03 -4.16
C PHE A 234 -11.34 -5.71 -3.02
N THR A 235 -11.88 -5.67 -1.80
CA THR A 235 -11.18 -6.16 -0.59
C THR A 235 -11.00 -7.68 -0.57
N ARG A 236 -11.85 -8.42 -1.28
CA ARG A 236 -11.85 -9.89 -1.25
C ARG A 236 -10.56 -10.51 -1.79
N ILE A 237 -10.07 -10.09 -2.97
CA ILE A 237 -8.88 -10.69 -3.58
C ILE A 237 -7.63 -10.52 -2.68
N PRO A 238 -7.28 -9.29 -2.22
CA PRO A 238 -6.14 -9.11 -1.32
C PRO A 238 -6.28 -9.92 -0.03
N LEU A 239 -7.49 -10.02 0.53
CA LEU A 239 -7.71 -10.74 1.78
C LEU A 239 -7.55 -12.26 1.62
N GLU A 240 -8.10 -12.85 0.54
CA GLU A 240 -7.91 -14.28 0.27
C GLU A 240 -6.43 -14.62 0.03
N LEU A 241 -5.71 -13.79 -0.73
CA LEU A 241 -4.29 -13.99 -0.98
C LEU A 241 -3.45 -13.88 0.30
N ALA A 242 -3.79 -12.94 1.20
CA ALA A 242 -3.09 -12.82 2.48
C ALA A 242 -3.36 -13.99 3.42
N TRP A 243 -4.61 -14.47 3.51
CA TRP A 243 -4.93 -15.68 4.28
C TRP A 243 -4.24 -16.92 3.74
N ALA A 244 -4.22 -17.10 2.41
CA ALA A 244 -3.53 -18.22 1.79
C ALA A 244 -2.02 -18.14 2.01
N SER A 245 -1.43 -16.94 1.87
CA SER A 245 0.00 -16.73 2.13
C SER A 245 0.35 -17.05 3.57
N LEU A 246 -0.45 -16.56 4.53
CA LEU A 246 -0.25 -16.87 5.95
C LEU A 246 -0.22 -18.38 6.21
N ARG A 247 -1.19 -19.13 5.66
CA ARG A 247 -1.24 -20.60 5.83
C ARG A 247 -0.03 -21.29 5.21
N VAL A 248 0.38 -20.90 4.01
CA VAL A 248 1.52 -21.53 3.32
C VAL A 248 2.85 -21.26 4.04
N ILE A 249 3.02 -20.06 4.63
CA ILE A 249 4.18 -19.74 5.46
C ILE A 249 4.17 -20.62 6.73
N GLU A 250 3.02 -20.78 7.39
CA GLU A 250 2.89 -21.61 8.59
C GLU A 250 3.17 -23.09 8.32
N ASP A 251 2.67 -23.61 7.21
CA ASP A 251 2.78 -25.03 6.87
C ASP A 251 4.17 -25.41 6.35
N SER A 252 4.82 -24.51 5.59
CA SER A 252 6.00 -24.88 4.79
C SER A 252 7.06 -23.79 4.63
N GLY A 253 6.87 -22.61 5.22
CA GLY A 253 7.84 -21.51 5.17
C GLY A 253 8.09 -20.94 3.77
N ARG A 254 7.28 -21.30 2.77
CA ARG A 254 7.44 -20.87 1.36
C ARG A 254 6.45 -19.77 0.99
N ARG A 255 6.58 -19.28 -0.24
CA ARG A 255 5.58 -18.41 -0.88
C ARG A 255 4.56 -19.20 -1.67
N LEU A 256 3.38 -18.61 -1.88
CA LEU A 256 2.46 -19.07 -2.91
C LEU A 256 3.15 -19.09 -4.27
N THR A 257 2.94 -20.18 -5.00
CA THR A 257 3.34 -20.30 -6.39
C THR A 257 2.38 -19.52 -7.28
N ARG A 258 2.81 -19.22 -8.52
CA ARG A 258 1.97 -18.51 -9.48
C ARG A 258 0.63 -19.23 -9.77
N PRO A 259 0.59 -20.56 -10.00
CA PRO A 259 -0.67 -21.27 -10.19
C PRO A 259 -1.61 -21.20 -8.98
N GLU A 260 -1.07 -21.28 -7.75
CA GLU A 260 -1.88 -21.15 -6.53
C GLU A 260 -2.51 -19.75 -6.43
N VAL A 261 -1.74 -18.70 -6.72
CA VAL A 261 -2.26 -17.32 -6.77
C VAL A 261 -3.37 -17.21 -7.82
N GLU A 262 -3.16 -17.71 -9.03
CA GLU A 262 -4.14 -17.68 -10.11
C GLU A 262 -5.44 -18.42 -9.72
N GLU A 263 -5.33 -19.57 -9.06
CA GLU A 263 -6.48 -20.33 -8.56
C GLU A 263 -7.26 -19.58 -7.47
N ILE A 264 -6.56 -18.99 -6.48
CA ILE A 264 -7.19 -18.22 -5.41
C ILE A 264 -7.92 -17.01 -5.98
N VAL A 265 -7.29 -16.29 -6.90
CA VAL A 265 -7.90 -15.14 -7.58
C VAL A 265 -9.13 -15.56 -8.37
N ALA A 266 -9.07 -16.66 -9.12
CA ALA A 266 -10.21 -17.16 -9.88
C ALA A 266 -11.39 -17.53 -8.96
N LYS A 267 -11.14 -18.23 -7.85
CA LYS A 267 -12.16 -18.56 -6.84
C LYS A 267 -12.75 -17.32 -6.19
N ALA A 268 -11.91 -16.35 -5.84
CA ALA A 268 -12.36 -15.09 -5.28
C ALA A 268 -13.31 -14.39 -6.27
N ARG A 269 -12.93 -14.25 -7.54
CA ARG A 269 -13.79 -13.60 -8.56
C ARG A 269 -15.09 -14.34 -8.87
N ALA A 270 -15.11 -15.67 -8.76
CA ALA A 270 -16.31 -16.47 -9.00
C ALA A 270 -17.37 -16.34 -7.89
N GLY A 271 -16.99 -15.89 -6.70
CA GLY A 271 -17.92 -15.68 -5.58
C GLY A 271 -18.57 -14.28 -5.53
N VAL A 272 -18.63 -13.56 -6.67
CA VAL A 272 -19.38 -12.29 -6.84
C VAL A 272 -20.83 -12.59 -7.15
#